data_AF-A0A953EDU7-F1
#
_entry.id   AF-A0A953EDU7-F1
#
_cell.length_a   1.000
_cell.length_b   1.000
_cell.length_c   1.000
_cell.angle_alpha   90.00
_cell.angle_beta   90.00
_cell.angle_gamma   90.00
#
_symmetry.space_group_name_H-M   'P 1'
#
loop_
_entity.id
_entity.type
_entity.pdbx_description
1 polymer ?
#
loop_
_entity_poly.entity_id
_entity_poly.type
_entity_poly.pdbx_seq_one_letter_code
_entity_poly.pdbx_strand_id
1 'polypeptide(L)'
;MLDLRAHFSRFLKADPGRLHFAAHSHHPWPDVTRAAQLAAWEDAARLMDGKWERVLGPVWQAAQQHVARHLNLPDPATVVFAPNTLEFVQRILSCLPVHRTPRLLTTDGEFHSFARQVARLEEEGLLAVTRIPSEP
;
A
#
# COMPACT_ATOMS: atom_id res chain seq x y z
N MET A 1 25.02 -0.41 13.12
CA MET A 1 24.38 0.03 11.86
C MET A 1 23.85 -1.21 11.17
N LEU A 2 22.60 -1.22 10.73
CA LEU A 2 22.01 -2.36 10.02
C LEU A 2 22.53 -2.36 8.57
N ASP A 3 23.42 -3.28 8.21
CA ASP A 3 23.84 -3.44 6.81
C ASP A 3 22.85 -4.37 6.09
N LEU A 4 22.03 -3.79 5.21
CA LEU A 4 21.02 -4.53 4.45
C LEU A 4 21.45 -4.84 3.01
N ARG A 5 22.64 -4.42 2.57
CA ARG A 5 23.03 -4.45 1.14
C ARG A 5 22.97 -5.86 0.55
N ALA A 6 23.40 -6.86 1.32
CA ALA A 6 23.36 -8.26 0.91
C ALA A 6 21.95 -8.78 0.60
N HIS A 7 20.91 -8.18 1.20
CA HIS A 7 19.52 -8.57 0.97
C HIS A 7 18.94 -8.01 -0.34
N PHE A 8 19.64 -7.13 -1.06
CA PHE A 8 19.21 -6.58 -2.35
C PHE A 8 20.14 -7.00 -3.49
N SER A 9 20.89 -8.10 -3.29
CA SER A 9 22.01 -8.46 -4.16
C SER A 9 21.59 -8.72 -5.60
N ARG A 10 20.38 -9.23 -5.86
CA ARG A 10 19.88 -9.46 -7.22
C ARG A 10 19.70 -8.17 -8.00
N PHE A 11 19.09 -7.16 -7.39
CA PHE A 11 18.91 -5.86 -8.03
C PHE A 11 20.25 -5.15 -8.26
N LEU A 12 21.16 -5.19 -7.28
CA LEU A 12 22.47 -4.57 -7.39
C LEU A 12 23.38 -5.25 -8.42
N LYS A 13 23.24 -6.57 -8.62
CA LYS A 13 24.00 -7.34 -9.62
C LYS A 13 23.38 -7.30 -11.01
N ALA A 14 22.10 -6.98 -11.14
CA ALA A 14 21.41 -6.95 -12.43
C ALA A 14 22.00 -5.90 -13.38
N ASP A 15 22.53 -4.80 -12.82
CA ASP A 15 23.20 -3.74 -13.56
C ASP A 15 24.21 -3.02 -12.64
N PRO A 16 25.44 -3.56 -12.47
CA PRO A 16 26.40 -3.07 -11.47
C PRO A 16 26.87 -1.62 -11.69
N GLY A 17 26.73 -1.10 -12.91
CA GLY A 17 27.07 0.28 -13.24
C GLY A 17 25.96 1.29 -12.92
N ARG A 18 24.76 0.82 -12.56
CA ARG A 18 23.60 1.67 -12.32
C ARG A 18 23.73 2.43 -11.01
N LEU A 19 23.75 3.75 -11.12
CA LEU A 19 23.55 4.64 -9.99
C LEU A 19 22.07 5.00 -9.89
N HIS A 20 21.40 4.56 -8.82
CA HIS A 20 19.97 4.74 -8.63
C HIS A 20 19.68 5.72 -7.49
N PHE A 21 19.11 6.89 -7.85
CA PHE A 21 18.77 7.97 -6.92
C PHE A 21 17.25 8.22 -6.81
N ALA A 22 16.40 7.26 -7.21
CA ALA A 22 14.94 7.37 -7.17
C ALA A 22 14.30 6.41 -6.13
N ALA A 23 14.92 6.33 -4.95
CA ALA A 23 14.51 5.39 -3.89
C ALA A 23 13.08 5.58 -3.38
N HIS A 24 12.47 6.75 -3.62
CA HIS A 24 11.09 7.05 -3.21
C HIS A 24 10.03 6.36 -4.09
N SER A 25 10.36 5.98 -5.32
CA SER A 25 9.38 5.46 -6.30
C SER A 25 9.77 4.11 -6.91
N HIS A 26 11.07 3.86 -7.12
CA HIS A 26 11.56 2.68 -7.83
C HIS A 26 12.71 1.99 -7.09
N HIS A 27 12.58 1.86 -5.78
CA HIS A 27 13.58 1.22 -4.94
C HIS A 27 13.82 -0.26 -5.34
N PRO A 28 15.07 -0.76 -5.25
CA PRO A 28 15.38 -2.19 -5.35
C PRO A 28 14.48 -3.03 -4.45
N TRP A 29 14.03 -4.20 -4.93
CA TRP A 29 13.29 -5.11 -4.06
C TRP A 29 14.25 -6.08 -3.35
N PRO A 30 13.99 -6.42 -2.08
CA PRO A 30 14.79 -7.43 -1.39
C PRO A 30 14.74 -8.78 -2.12
N ASP A 31 15.83 -9.53 -2.12
CA ASP A 31 15.98 -10.83 -2.80
C ASP A 31 14.91 -11.85 -2.36
N VAL A 32 14.42 -11.71 -1.13
CA VAL A 32 13.36 -12.54 -0.53
C VAL A 32 12.01 -12.34 -1.21
N THR A 33 11.74 -11.18 -1.82
CA THR A 33 10.43 -10.93 -2.48
C THR A 33 10.27 -11.80 -3.72
N ARG A 34 11.35 -12.08 -4.46
CA ARG A 34 11.31 -13.04 -5.59
C ARG A 34 10.95 -14.43 -5.11
N ALA A 35 11.55 -14.90 -4.02
CA ALA A 35 11.23 -16.21 -3.46
C ALA A 35 9.76 -16.27 -2.99
N ALA A 36 9.28 -15.21 -2.35
CA ALA A 36 7.88 -15.11 -1.92
C ALA A 36 6.90 -15.07 -3.10
N GLN A 37 7.21 -14.36 -4.19
CA GLN A 37 6.36 -14.35 -5.39
C GLN A 37 6.25 -15.72 -6.06
N LEU A 38 7.36 -16.45 -6.16
CA LEU A 38 7.35 -17.82 -6.69
C LEU A 38 6.53 -18.75 -5.78
N ALA A 39 6.72 -18.67 -4.46
CA ALA A 39 5.94 -19.45 -3.51
C ALA A 39 4.44 -19.13 -3.57
N ALA A 40 4.07 -17.85 -3.71
CA ALA A 40 2.67 -17.44 -3.87
C ALA A 40 2.04 -18.01 -5.15
N TRP A 41 2.80 -18.04 -6.25
CA TRP A 41 2.37 -18.66 -7.50
C TRP A 41 2.18 -20.17 -7.36
N GLU A 42 3.14 -20.86 -6.75
CA GLU A 42 3.06 -22.31 -6.49
C GLU A 42 1.90 -22.67 -5.55
N ASP A 43 1.68 -21.88 -4.50
CA ASP A 43 0.54 -22.03 -3.59
C ASP A 43 -0.80 -21.86 -4.35
N ALA A 44 -0.89 -20.88 -5.24
CA ALA A 44 -2.08 -20.67 -6.05
C ALA A 44 -2.35 -21.84 -7.01
N ALA A 45 -1.31 -22.37 -7.65
CA ALA A 45 -1.42 -23.51 -8.56
C ALA A 45 -1.79 -24.81 -7.82
N ARG A 46 -1.19 -25.04 -6.64
CA ARG A 46 -1.39 -26.27 -5.86
C ARG A 46 -2.73 -26.30 -5.12
N LEU A 47 -3.13 -25.18 -4.52
CA LEU A 47 -4.28 -25.12 -3.61
C LEU A 47 -5.56 -24.62 -4.27
N MET A 48 -5.47 -24.03 -5.46
CA MET A 48 -6.61 -23.49 -6.22
C MET A 48 -7.49 -22.56 -5.37
N ASP A 49 -8.69 -22.99 -4.99
CA ASP A 49 -9.60 -22.20 -4.13
C ASP A 49 -9.21 -22.29 -2.64
N GLY A 50 -8.71 -23.44 -2.19
CA GLY A 50 -8.22 -23.66 -0.83
C GLY A 50 -7.01 -22.79 -0.45
N LYS A 51 -6.41 -22.07 -1.40
CA LYS A 51 -5.35 -21.09 -1.12
C LYS A 51 -5.81 -19.99 -0.17
N TRP A 52 -7.10 -19.65 -0.15
CA TRP A 52 -7.61 -18.55 0.65
C TRP A 52 -7.49 -18.81 2.16
N GLU A 53 -7.67 -20.05 2.60
CA GLU A 53 -7.42 -20.42 4.00
C GLU A 53 -5.97 -20.18 4.41
N ARG A 54 -5.02 -20.49 3.51
CA ARG A 54 -3.59 -20.24 3.73
C ARG A 54 -3.24 -18.75 3.67
N VAL A 55 -3.76 -18.04 2.66
CA VAL A 55 -3.44 -16.63 2.41
C VAL A 55 -4.06 -15.75 3.51
N LEU A 56 -5.35 -15.89 3.79
CA LEU A 56 -6.08 -15.08 4.77
C LEU A 56 -5.92 -15.57 6.21
N GLY A 57 -5.42 -16.80 6.40
CA GLY A 57 -5.04 -17.32 7.71
C GLY A 57 -3.58 -17.02 8.06
N PRO A 58 -2.69 -18.03 8.06
CA PRO A 58 -1.34 -17.89 8.62
C PRO A 58 -0.48 -16.84 7.92
N VAL A 59 -0.60 -16.67 6.60
CA VAL A 59 0.21 -15.69 5.85
C VAL A 59 -0.20 -14.26 6.23
N TRP A 60 -1.51 -13.96 6.20
CA TRP A 60 -2.03 -12.65 6.57
C TRP A 60 -1.72 -12.28 8.01
N GLN A 61 -1.97 -13.19 8.95
CA GLN A 61 -1.74 -12.97 10.37
C GLN A 61 -0.26 -12.71 10.69
N ALA A 62 0.65 -13.48 10.08
CA ALA A 62 2.09 -13.23 10.24
C ALA A 62 2.48 -11.86 9.69
N ALA A 63 1.97 -11.49 8.51
CA ALA A 63 2.23 -10.17 7.91
C ALA A 63 1.70 -9.03 8.80
N GLN A 64 0.49 -9.14 9.35
CA GLN A 64 -0.06 -8.19 10.31
C GLN A 64 0.86 -8.02 11.52
N GLN A 65 1.31 -9.12 12.13
CA GLN A 65 2.22 -9.11 13.27
C GLN A 65 3.56 -8.44 12.95
N HIS A 66 4.13 -8.68 11.78
CA HIS A 66 5.36 -8.02 11.34
C HIS A 66 5.18 -6.50 11.19
N VAL A 67 4.12 -6.07 10.51
CA VAL A 67 3.82 -4.64 10.33
C VAL A 67 3.56 -3.96 11.67
N ALA A 68 2.70 -4.54 12.51
CA ALA A 68 2.37 -4.00 13.82
C ALA A 68 3.61 -3.83 14.70
N ARG A 69 4.52 -4.82 14.70
CA ARG A 69 5.79 -4.72 15.42
C ARG A 69 6.68 -3.59 14.89
N HIS A 70 6.78 -3.44 13.58
CA HIS A 70 7.58 -2.37 12.96
C HIS A 70 7.02 -0.98 13.23
N LEU A 71 5.70 -0.85 13.31
CA LEU A 71 5.00 0.42 13.56
C LEU A 71 4.68 0.64 15.05
N ASN A 72 5.08 -0.28 15.93
CA ASN A 72 4.76 -0.28 17.36
C ASN A 72 3.24 -0.12 17.65
N LEU A 73 2.40 -0.83 16.88
CA LEU A 73 0.95 -0.83 17.08
C LEU A 73 0.57 -1.78 18.23
N PRO A 74 -0.43 -1.41 19.05
CA PRO A 74 -0.84 -2.21 20.21
C PRO A 74 -1.54 -3.52 19.83
N ASP A 75 -2.12 -3.60 18.64
CA ASP A 75 -2.87 -4.77 18.16
C ASP A 75 -2.63 -5.00 16.66
N PRO A 76 -2.10 -6.16 16.24
CA PRO A 76 -1.92 -6.48 14.83
C PRO A 76 -3.23 -6.59 14.03
N ALA A 77 -4.37 -6.83 14.69
CA ALA A 77 -5.67 -6.89 14.01
C ALA A 77 -6.10 -5.53 13.43
N THR A 78 -5.48 -4.42 13.82
CA THR A 78 -5.74 -3.09 13.24
C THR A 78 -5.07 -2.88 11.88
N VAL A 79 -4.24 -3.83 11.41
CA VAL A 79 -3.56 -3.75 10.11
C VAL A 79 -4.40 -4.49 9.07
N VAL A 80 -4.72 -3.84 7.96
CA VAL A 80 -5.35 -4.48 6.80
C VAL A 80 -4.51 -4.20 5.54
N PHE A 81 -4.41 -5.17 4.65
CA PHE A 81 -3.69 -5.00 3.39
C PHE A 81 -4.65 -4.64 2.25
N ALA A 82 -4.19 -3.77 1.37
CA ALA A 82 -4.89 -3.37 0.15
C ALA A 82 -3.87 -3.29 -1.01
N PRO A 83 -4.32 -3.38 -2.27
CA PRO A 83 -3.41 -3.35 -3.42
C PRO A 83 -2.63 -2.05 -3.56
N ASN A 84 -3.16 -0.92 -3.07
CA ASN A 84 -2.56 0.40 -3.13
C ASN A 84 -3.24 1.38 -2.16
N THR A 85 -2.66 2.58 -2.02
CA THR A 85 -3.17 3.64 -1.14
C THR A 85 -4.45 4.31 -1.63
N LEU A 86 -4.73 4.28 -2.94
CA LEU A 86 -5.93 4.89 -3.53
C LEU A 86 -7.21 4.16 -3.07
N GLU A 87 -7.13 2.84 -2.93
CA GLU A 87 -8.22 2.00 -2.47
C GLU A 87 -8.62 2.31 -1.03
N PHE A 88 -7.66 2.68 -0.18
CA PHE A 88 -7.93 3.07 1.21
C PHE A 88 -8.85 4.29 1.30
N VAL A 89 -8.64 5.29 0.44
CA VAL A 89 -9.50 6.49 0.39
C VAL A 89 -10.93 6.10 0.00
N GLN A 90 -11.10 5.21 -0.97
CA GLN A 90 -12.43 4.73 -1.36
C GLN A 90 -13.11 3.97 -0.22
N ARG A 91 -12.37 3.11 0.51
CA ARG A 91 -12.91 2.41 1.68
C ARG A 91 -13.40 3.39 2.74
N ILE A 92 -12.61 4.41 3.08
CA ILE A 92 -13.03 5.45 4.04
C ILE A 92 -14.32 6.12 3.58
N LEU A 93 -14.37 6.57 2.33
CA LEU A 93 -15.54 7.26 1.79
C LEU A 93 -16.78 6.35 1.79
N SER A 94 -16.63 5.05 1.51
CA SER A 94 -17.73 4.08 1.52
C SER A 94 -18.34 3.84 2.91
N CYS A 95 -17.60 4.16 3.98
CA CYS A 95 -18.10 4.09 5.35
C CYS A 95 -18.89 5.33 5.79
N LEU A 96 -18.90 6.40 4.98
CA LEU A 96 -19.59 7.64 5.33
C LEU A 96 -21.11 7.54 5.03
N PRO A 97 -21.97 8.29 5.76
CA PRO A 97 -23.40 8.22 5.53
C PRO A 97 -23.78 8.68 4.13
N VAL A 98 -24.54 7.85 3.40
CA VAL A 98 -24.94 8.11 1.99
C VAL A 98 -26.12 9.08 1.83
N HIS A 99 -26.82 9.41 2.92
CA HIS A 99 -27.97 10.33 2.90
C HIS A 99 -27.56 11.81 2.86
N ARG A 100 -26.27 12.10 2.92
CA ARG A 100 -25.71 13.46 2.84
C ARG A 100 -24.39 13.41 2.10
N THR A 101 -24.10 14.47 1.34
CA THR A 101 -22.78 14.60 0.70
C THR A 101 -21.69 14.73 1.77
N PRO A 102 -20.71 13.83 1.82
CA PRO A 102 -19.59 13.95 2.74
C PRO A 102 -18.77 15.21 2.47
N ARG A 103 -18.12 15.72 3.51
CA ARG A 103 -17.24 16.89 3.43
C ARG A 103 -15.80 16.48 3.67
N LEU A 104 -14.91 16.84 2.75
CA LEU A 104 -13.48 16.60 2.84
C LEU A 104 -12.73 17.93 2.96
N LEU A 105 -11.88 18.04 3.98
CA LEU A 105 -10.88 19.10 4.10
C LEU A 105 -9.52 18.52 3.75
N THR A 106 -8.79 19.16 2.83
CA THR A 106 -7.51 18.67 2.31
C THR A 106 -6.61 19.82 1.90
N THR A 107 -5.35 19.54 1.56
CA THR A 107 -4.44 20.54 0.97
C THR A 107 -4.49 20.53 -0.56
N ASP A 108 -3.91 21.53 -1.22
CA ASP A 108 -3.67 21.52 -2.68
C ASP A 108 -2.35 20.83 -3.07
N GLY A 109 -1.53 20.42 -2.09
CA GLY A 109 -0.25 19.72 -2.27
C GLY A 109 -0.34 18.20 -2.21
N GLU A 110 -1.55 17.63 -2.24
CA GLU A 110 -1.77 16.19 -2.16
C GLU A 110 -1.21 15.44 -3.39
N PHE A 111 -0.93 14.15 -3.20
CA PHE A 111 -0.47 13.30 -4.30
C PHE A 111 -1.44 13.31 -5.49
N HIS A 112 -0.91 13.39 -6.70
CA HIS A 112 -1.68 13.63 -7.92
C HIS A 112 -2.88 12.67 -8.12
N SER A 113 -2.71 11.37 -7.79
CA SER A 113 -3.80 10.40 -7.89
C SER A 113 -4.97 10.69 -6.94
N PHE A 114 -4.68 11.17 -5.72
CA PHE A 114 -5.71 11.59 -4.77
C PHE A 114 -6.43 12.84 -5.25
N ALA A 115 -5.66 13.86 -5.66
CA ALA A 115 -6.21 15.13 -6.15
C ALA A 115 -7.21 14.90 -7.31
N ARG A 116 -6.84 14.05 -8.28
CA ARG A 116 -7.72 13.67 -9.40
C ARG A 116 -8.95 12.88 -8.97
N GLN A 117 -8.78 11.93 -8.05
CA GLN A 117 -9.90 11.12 -7.55
C GLN A 117 -10.93 12.00 -6.85
N VAL A 118 -10.49 12.86 -5.94
CA VAL A 118 -11.34 13.76 -5.17
C VAL A 118 -12.02 14.81 -6.06
N ALA A 119 -11.31 15.37 -7.05
CA ALA A 119 -11.91 16.27 -8.03
C ALA A 119 -13.04 15.58 -8.81
N ARG A 120 -12.83 14.34 -9.25
CA ARG A 120 -13.88 13.59 -9.98
C ARG A 120 -15.11 13.31 -9.12
N LEU A 121 -14.93 12.99 -7.84
CA LEU A 121 -16.05 12.78 -6.92
C LEU A 121 -16.80 14.08 -6.61
N GLU A 122 -16.09 15.21 -6.58
CA GLU A 122 -16.68 16.54 -6.42
C GLU A 122 -17.52 16.96 -7.64
N GLU A 123 -17.02 16.71 -8.85
CA GLU A 123 -17.77 16.95 -10.11
C GLU A 123 -19.11 16.20 -10.15
N GLU A 124 -19.15 14.98 -9.61
CA GLU A 124 -20.35 14.14 -9.54
C GLU A 124 -21.26 14.48 -8.34
N GLY A 125 -20.90 15.48 -7.53
CA GLY A 125 -21.65 15.84 -6.32
C GLY A 125 -21.60 14.81 -5.20
N LEU A 126 -20.70 13.81 -5.32
CA LEU A 126 -20.51 12.74 -4.34
C LEU A 126 -19.64 13.18 -3.15
N LEU A 127 -18.92 14.30 -3.28
CA LEU A 127 -18.03 14.82 -2.24
C LEU A 127 -17.97 16.35 -2.30
N ALA A 128 -18.08 17.02 -1.15
CA ALA A 128 -17.85 18.46 -1.04
C ALA A 128 -16.43 18.71 -0.51
N VAL A 129 -15.57 19.36 -1.30
CA VAL A 129 -14.14 19.44 -0.99
C VAL A 129 -13.73 20.88 -0.67
N THR A 130 -13.03 21.05 0.45
CA THR A 130 -12.35 22.30 0.79
C THR A 130 -10.85 22.06 0.70
N ARG A 131 -10.17 22.81 -0.17
CA ARG A 131 -8.71 22.73 -0.37
C ARG A 131 -8.05 23.94 0.28
N ILE A 132 -7.03 23.69 1.11
CA ILE A 132 -6.21 24.71 1.76
C ILE A 132 -4.87 24.82 1.03
N PRO A 133 -4.41 26.04 0.67
CA PRO A 133 -3.10 26.24 0.06
C PRO A 133 -1.97 25.69 0.94
N SER A 134 -1.04 24.95 0.32
CA SER A 134 0.11 24.35 1.00
C SER A 134 1.29 25.31 1.13
N GLU A 135 1.38 26.28 0.23
CA GLU A 135 2.35 27.37 0.30
C GLU A 135 1.72 28.61 1.01
N PRO A 136 2.52 29.40 1.75
CA PRO A 136 2.07 30.64 2.39
C PRO A 136 1.58 31.71 1.41
#